data_AF-A0A3M2BCN6-F1
#
_entry.id   AF-A0A3M2BCN6-F1
#
_cell.length_a   1.000
_cell.length_b   1.000
_cell.length_c   1.000
_cell.angle_alpha   90.00
_cell.angle_beta   90.00
_cell.angle_gamma   90.00
#
_symmetry.space_group_name_H-M   'P 1'
#
loop_
_entity.id
_entity.type
_entity.pdbx_description
1 polymer ?
#
loop_
_entity_poly.entity_id
_entity_poly.type
_entity_poly.pdbx_seq_one_letter_code
_entity_poly.pdbx_strand_id
1 'polypeptide(L)' 'MRLFLIPLLTVLLMMAGCAGGPPVDSSALSAAEIYKNGHTALLRKHYLEAIDQFDDLQVKYPFGDYAQQG' A
#
# COMPACT_ATOMS: atom_id res chain seq x y z
N MET A 1 -20.55 33.41 15.12
CA MET A 1 -20.24 32.34 14.15
C MET A 1 -18.77 31.87 14.14
N ARG A 2 -17.94 32.21 15.15
CA ARG A 2 -16.56 31.70 15.30
C ARG A 2 -16.40 30.67 16.43
N LEU A 3 -17.32 30.70 17.41
CA LEU A 3 -17.26 29.86 18.61
C LEU A 3 -17.65 28.39 18.38
N PHE A 4 -18.51 28.11 17.40
CA PHE A 4 -18.92 26.74 17.02
C PHE A 4 -17.91 26.01 16.14
N LEU A 5 -16.92 26.73 15.59
CA LEU A 5 -15.88 26.16 14.73
C LEU A 5 -14.82 25.41 15.54
N ILE A 6 -14.61 25.82 16.79
CA ILE A 6 -13.62 25.25 17.71
C ILE A 6 -13.98 23.80 18.12
N PRO A 7 -15.22 23.46 18.57
CA PRO A 7 -15.55 22.07 18.92
C PRO A 7 -15.56 21.13 17.71
N LEU A 8 -15.85 21.65 16.52
CA LEU A 8 -15.86 20.85 15.29
C LEU A 8 -14.44 20.41 14.90
N LEU A 9 -13.46 21.30 15.09
CA LEU A 9 -12.06 21.04 14.76
C LEU A 9 -11.43 20.00 15.71
N THR A 10 -11.79 20.04 17.00
CA THR A 10 -11.29 19.07 17.99
C THR A 10 -11.84 17.66 17.77
N VAL A 11 -13.10 17.52 17.32
CA VAL A 11 -13.66 16.21 16.97
C VAL A 11 -12.91 15.60 15.78
N LEU A 12 -12.61 16.39 14.74
CA LEU A 12 -11.90 15.88 13.56
C LEU A 12 -10.48 15.38 13.90
N LEU A 13 -9.80 16.04 14.84
CA LEU A 13 -8.45 15.65 15.28
C LEU A 13 -8.43 14.32 16.06
N MET A 14 -9.52 13.99 16.76
CA MET A 14 -9.63 12.73 17.51
C MET A 14 -9.78 11.49 16.62
N MET A 15 -10.20 11.64 15.35
CA MET A 15 -10.29 10.51 14.41
C MET A 15 -8.94 10.12 13.76
N ALA A 16 -7.88 10.95 13.88
CA ALA A 16 -6.60 10.70 13.20
C ALA A 16 -5.73 9.59 13.83
N GLY A 17 -6.15 9.01 14.96
CA GLY A 17 -5.36 8.04 15.72
C GLY A 17 -5.65 6.55 15.47
N CYS A 18 -6.64 6.21 14.65
CA CYS A 18 -7.15 4.82 14.62
C CYS A 18 -6.49 3.89 13.55
N ALA A 19 -5.53 4.37 12.77
CA ALA A 19 -4.84 3.58 11.74
C ALA A 19 -3.40 3.16 12.13
N GLY A 20 -3.04 3.24 13.41
CA GLY A 20 -1.74 2.80 13.92
C GLY A 20 -1.72 1.31 14.24
N GLY A 21 -1.69 0.46 13.21
CA GLY A 21 -1.32 -0.96 13.39
C GLY A 21 0.18 -1.07 13.69
N PRO A 22 0.64 -2.11 14.42
CA PRO A 22 2.06 -2.35 14.59
C PRO A 22 2.75 -2.40 13.21
N PRO A 23 3.98 -1.90 13.07
CA PRO A 23 4.75 -2.16 11.87
C PRO A 23 4.82 -3.68 11.77
N VAL A 24 4.12 -4.25 10.80
CA VAL A 24 4.34 -5.63 10.43
C VAL A 24 5.83 -5.70 10.15
N ASP A 25 6.55 -6.49 10.95
CA ASP A 25 7.87 -7.00 10.61
C ASP A 25 7.70 -7.80 9.31
N SER A 26 7.57 -7.07 8.21
CA SER A 26 7.53 -7.61 6.88
C SER A 26 8.99 -7.76 6.55
N SER A 27 9.55 -8.91 6.93
CA SER A 27 10.67 -9.49 6.20
C SER A 27 10.40 -9.20 4.73
N ALA A 28 11.21 -8.33 4.13
CA ALA A 28 10.93 -7.77 2.81
C ALA A 28 10.34 -8.85 1.90
N LEU A 29 9.11 -8.65 1.45
CA LEU A 29 8.38 -9.66 0.67
C LEU A 29 9.30 -10.16 -0.44
N SER A 30 9.46 -11.48 -0.54
CA SER A 30 10.25 -12.06 -1.63
C SER A 30 9.67 -11.65 -2.98
N ALA A 31 10.49 -11.60 -4.03
CA ALA A 31 10.05 -11.26 -5.38
C ALA A 31 8.84 -12.11 -5.84
N ALA A 32 8.85 -13.41 -5.51
CA ALA A 32 7.75 -14.32 -5.82
C ALA A 32 6.43 -13.94 -5.11
N GLU A 33 6.51 -13.40 -3.90
CA GLU A 33 5.35 -13.04 -3.11
C GLU A 33 4.74 -11.72 -3.56
N ILE A 34 5.58 -10.72 -3.89
CA ILE A 34 5.13 -9.47 -4.53
C ILE A 34 4.45 -9.78 -5.88
N TYR A 35 5.05 -10.65 -6.70
CA TYR A 35 4.47 -11.10 -7.96
C TYR A 35 3.10 -11.79 -7.76
N LYS A 36 3.00 -12.71 -6.80
CA LYS A 36 1.75 -13.42 -6.48
C LYS A 36 0.67 -12.45 -6.03
N ASN A 37 1.01 -11.43 -5.25
CA ASN A 37 0.07 -10.41 -4.79
C ASN A 37 -0.45 -9.57 -5.96
N GLY A 38 0.45 -9.06 -6.81
CA GLY A 38 0.08 -8.34 -8.03
C GLY A 38 -0.80 -9.17 -8.96
N HIS A 39 -0.45 -10.45 -9.17
CA HIS A 39 -1.26 -11.37 -9.98
C HIS A 39 -2.64 -11.65 -9.37
N THR A 40 -2.74 -11.75 -8.04
CA THR A 40 -4.03 -11.93 -7.36
C THR A 40 -4.91 -10.70 -7.52
N ALA A 41 -4.34 -9.49 -7.39
CA ALA A 41 -5.04 -8.24 -7.63
C ALA A 41 -5.52 -8.13 -9.08
N LEU A 42 -4.69 -8.55 -10.04
CA LEU A 42 -5.04 -8.61 -11.47
C LEU A 42 -6.26 -9.51 -11.71
N LEU A 43 -6.27 -10.73 -11.15
CA LEU A 43 -7.40 -11.67 -11.27
C LEU A 43 -8.68 -11.11 -10.64
N ARG A 44 -8.56 -10.28 -9.61
CA ARG A 44 -9.67 -9.58 -8.96
C ARG A 44 -10.11 -8.31 -9.68
N LYS A 45 -9.48 -7.96 -10.81
CA LYS A 45 -9.70 -6.70 -11.55
C LYS A 45 -9.36 -5.44 -10.74
N HIS A 46 -8.52 -5.57 -9.72
CA HIS A 46 -7.97 -4.45 -8.96
C HIS A 46 -6.71 -3.94 -9.67
N TYR A 47 -6.90 -3.27 -10.80
CA TYR A 47 -5.79 -2.96 -11.70
C TYR A 47 -4.76 -2.01 -11.08
N LEU A 48 -5.21 -1.00 -10.32
CA LEU A 48 -4.29 -0.07 -9.66
C LEU A 48 -3.42 -0.78 -8.61
N GLU A 49 -4.04 -1.63 -7.78
CA GLU A 49 -3.32 -2.44 -6.79
C GLU A 49 -2.33 -3.40 -7.47
N ALA A 50 -2.70 -3.99 -8.61
CA ALA A 50 -1.79 -4.83 -9.38
C ALA A 50 -0.60 -4.05 -9.96
N ILE A 51 -0.83 -2.85 -10.49
CA ILE A 51 0.22 -1.96 -11.01
C ILE A 51 1.20 -1.63 -9.89
N ASP A 52 0.72 -1.19 -8.73
CA ASP A 52 1.57 -0.81 -7.60
C ASP A 52 2.46 -1.98 -7.15
N GLN A 53 1.92 -3.21 -7.09
CA GLN A 53 2.71 -4.40 -6.74
C GLN A 53 3.79 -4.71 -7.78
N PHE A 54 3.49 -4.57 -9.08
CA PHE A 54 4.47 -4.85 -10.13
C PHE A 54 5.54 -3.76 -10.25
N ASP A 55 5.21 -2.50 -9.99
CA ASP A 55 6.19 -1.42 -9.92
C ASP A 55 7.12 -1.62 -8.72
N ASP A 56 6.57 -1.98 -7.56
CA ASP A 56 7.35 -2.35 -6.37
C ASP A 56 8.30 -3.52 -6.64
N LEU A 57 7.84 -4.53 -7.39
CA LEU A 57 8.65 -5.68 -7.80
C LEU A 57 9.84 -5.23 -8.66
N GLN A 58 9.61 -4.37 -9.65
CA GLN A 58 10.66 -3.87 -10.55
C GLN A 58 11.68 -3.00 -9.82
N VAL A 59 11.23 -2.13 -8.92
CA VAL A 59 12.12 -1.25 -8.15
C VAL A 59 12.99 -2.06 -7.18
N LYS A 60 12.41 -3.06 -6.51
CA LYS A 60 13.14 -3.88 -5.51
C LYS A 60 13.99 -4.97 -6.14
N TYR A 61 13.56 -5.53 -7.28
CA TYR A 61 14.19 -6.65 -7.96
C TYR A 61 14.41 -6.38 -9.46
N PRO A 62 15.22 -5.36 -9.83
CA PRO A 62 15.37 -4.91 -11.21
C PRO A 62 16.01 -5.95 -12.16
N PHE A 63 16.70 -6.96 -11.60
CA PHE A 63 17.35 -8.06 -12.34
C PHE A 63 16.80 -9.43 -11.94
N GLY A 64 15.65 -9.51 -11.27
CA GLY A 64 15.07 -10.78 -10.84
C GLY A 64 14.49 -11.59 -12.00
N ASP A 65 14.24 -12.88 -11.80
CA ASP A 65 13.63 -13.76 -12.82
C ASP A 65 12.26 -13.26 -13.33
N TYR A 66 11.59 -12.40 -12.55
CA TYR A 66 10.32 -11.75 -12.88
C TYR A 66 10.48 -10.35 -13.50
N ALA A 67 11.70 -9.81 -13.56
CA ALA A 67 11.99 -8.60 -14.31
C ALA A 67 12.08 -8.96 -15.78
N GLN A 68 10.97 -8.81 -16.50
CA GLN A 68 10.96 -8.99 -17.95
C GLN A 68 11.83 -7.86 -18.54
N GLN A 69 13.09 -8.18 -18.86
CA GLN A 69 13.93 -7.28 -19.65
C GLN A 69 13.33 -7.24 -21.06
N GLY A 70 12.68 -6.12 -21.39
CA GLY A 70 12.19 -5.83 -22.74
C GLY A 70 13.34 -5.67 -23.73
#